data_AF-A0A4Q5R0G9-F1
#
_entry.id   AF-A0A4Q5R0G9-F1
#
_cell.length_a   1.000
_cell.length_b   1.000
_cell.length_c   1.000
_cell.angle_alpha   90.00
_cell.angle_beta   90.00
_cell.angle_gamma   90.00
#
_symmetry.space_group_name_H-M   'P 1'
#
loop_
_entity.id
_entity.type
_entity.pdbx_description
1 polymer ?
#
loop_
_entity_poly.entity_id
_entity_poly.type
_entity_poly.pdbx_seq_one_letter_code
_entity_poly.pdbx_strand_id
1 'polypeptide(L)'
;MTINENKRPRGRPRGFALEAAVEAGQHLFHEHGYENVSVAALTEAIGITPPSFYAAFGSKAAFFKESLRLYSATVVPLDRFLMPGAAPMAALGDMLRAAAHAYTTSPQRRGCLILEHAKAGTTEVA
;
A
#
# COMPACT_ATOMS: atom_id res chain seq x y z
N MET A 1 -42.42 5.86 -29.36
CA MET A 1 -41.05 6.15 -29.85
C MET A 1 -40.19 6.44 -28.64
N THR A 2 -39.29 5.51 -28.35
CA THR A 2 -38.41 5.42 -27.19
C THR A 2 -37.38 6.55 -27.13
N ILE A 3 -37.04 7.01 -25.92
CA ILE A 3 -35.65 7.29 -25.56
C ILE A 3 -35.40 7.01 -24.07
N ASN A 4 -34.42 6.13 -23.89
CA ASN A 4 -33.87 5.54 -22.68
C ASN A 4 -33.62 6.50 -21.51
N GLU A 5 -34.00 6.01 -20.33
CA GLU A 5 -33.56 6.45 -19.02
C GLU A 5 -32.03 6.35 -18.93
N ASN A 6 -31.36 7.51 -18.92
CA ASN A 6 -29.91 7.60 -18.76
C ASN A 6 -29.56 7.28 -17.30
N LYS A 7 -29.33 6.00 -17.03
CA LYS A 7 -28.90 5.47 -15.73
C LYS A 7 -27.50 6.00 -15.42
N ARG A 8 -27.43 7.14 -14.72
CA ARG A 8 -26.19 7.68 -14.14
C ARG A 8 -25.49 6.53 -13.38
N PRO A 9 -24.22 6.22 -13.65
CA PRO A 9 -23.52 5.22 -12.85
C PRO A 9 -23.45 5.74 -11.41
N ARG A 10 -24.21 5.13 -10.50
CA ARG A 10 -24.15 5.41 -9.07
C ARG A 10 -22.88 4.77 -8.53
N GLY A 11 -21.91 5.59 -8.15
CA GLY A 11 -20.73 5.18 -7.41
C GLY A 11 -19.63 6.23 -7.40
N ARG A 12 -19.03 6.48 -6.23
CA ARG A 12 -17.74 7.18 -6.10
C ARG A 12 -16.73 6.53 -7.06
N PRO A 13 -15.85 7.29 -7.75
CA PRO A 13 -14.87 6.71 -8.67
C PRO A 13 -14.12 5.57 -7.96
N ARG A 14 -14.32 4.35 -8.47
CA ARG A 14 -13.90 3.12 -7.79
C ARG A 14 -12.39 3.05 -7.60
N GLY A 15 -11.61 3.60 -8.54
CA GLY A 15 -10.15 3.66 -8.46
C GLY A 15 -9.68 4.39 -7.20
N PHE A 16 -10.00 5.69 -7.09
CA PHE A 16 -9.54 6.51 -5.96
C PHE A 16 -9.94 5.96 -4.58
N ALA A 17 -11.11 5.30 -4.48
CA ALA A 17 -11.52 4.62 -3.26
C ALA A 17 -10.69 3.35 -2.97
N LEU A 18 -10.29 2.63 -4.01
CA LEU A 18 -9.45 1.44 -3.93
C LEU A 18 -8.00 1.79 -3.57
N GLU A 19 -7.41 2.81 -4.19
CA GLU A 19 -6.04 3.22 -3.86
C GLU A 19 -5.93 3.69 -2.40
N ALA A 20 -6.90 4.50 -1.93
CA ALA A 20 -6.97 4.92 -0.53
C ALA A 20 -7.16 3.73 0.43
N ALA A 21 -7.96 2.73 0.04
CA ALA A 21 -8.11 1.50 0.82
C ALA A 21 -6.79 0.70 0.89
N VAL A 22 -6.07 0.61 -0.23
CA VAL A 22 -4.77 -0.08 -0.30
C VAL A 22 -3.71 0.64 0.56
N GLU A 23 -3.71 1.98 0.59
CA GLU A 23 -2.84 2.79 1.44
C GLU A 23 -3.14 2.56 2.94
N ALA A 24 -4.41 2.60 3.34
CA ALA A 24 -4.79 2.28 4.72
C ALA A 24 -4.37 0.84 5.12
N GLY A 25 -4.50 -0.11 4.19
CA GLY A 25 -4.00 -1.47 4.35
C GLY A 25 -2.48 -1.55 4.54
N GLN A 26 -1.71 -0.78 3.77
CA GLN A 26 -0.25 -0.72 3.93
C GLN A 26 0.15 -0.33 5.33
N HIS A 27 -0.54 0.66 5.92
CA HIS A 27 -0.23 1.13 7.28
C HIS A 27 -0.39 0.02 8.31
N LEU A 28 -1.53 -0.69 8.26
CA LEU A 28 -1.77 -1.82 9.15
C LEU A 28 -0.72 -2.93 8.98
N PHE A 29 -0.36 -3.27 7.73
CA PHE A 29 0.66 -4.27 7.49
C PHE A 29 2.06 -3.83 7.92
N HIS A 30 2.36 -2.53 7.87
CA HIS A 30 3.64 -2.00 8.34
C HIS A 30 3.75 -2.06 9.85
N GLU A 31 2.67 -1.68 10.55
CA GLU A 31 2.66 -1.58 12.00
C GLU A 31 2.56 -2.96 12.67
N HIS A 32 1.71 -3.84 12.15
CA HIS A 32 1.38 -5.11 12.80
C HIS A 32 1.93 -6.34 12.08
N GLY A 33 2.40 -6.18 10.84
CA GLY A 33 2.88 -7.28 10.02
C GLY A 33 1.78 -8.02 9.26
N TYR A 34 2.18 -8.71 8.20
CA TYR A 34 1.23 -9.42 7.34
C TYR A 34 0.43 -10.46 8.12
N GLU A 35 1.07 -11.31 8.93
CA GLU A 35 0.40 -12.42 9.61
C GLU A 35 -0.60 -11.94 10.67
N ASN A 36 -0.30 -10.89 11.42
CA ASN A 36 -1.13 -10.44 12.55
C ASN A 36 -2.34 -9.59 12.13
N VAL A 37 -2.40 -9.13 10.88
CA VAL A 37 -3.53 -8.32 10.38
C VAL A 37 -4.64 -9.22 9.85
N SER A 38 -5.81 -9.24 10.49
CA SER A 38 -6.95 -10.02 10.00
C SER A 38 -7.70 -9.30 8.86
N VAL A 39 -8.46 -10.05 8.05
CA VAL A 39 -9.36 -9.44 7.05
C VAL A 39 -10.43 -8.57 7.71
N ALA A 40 -10.86 -8.92 8.92
CA ALA A 40 -11.80 -8.11 9.69
C ALA A 40 -11.19 -6.73 10.02
N ALA A 41 -9.96 -6.69 10.53
CA ALA A 41 -9.24 -5.44 10.83
C ALA A 41 -9.02 -4.60 9.55
N LEU A 42 -8.67 -5.24 8.43
CA LEU A 42 -8.57 -4.55 7.14
C LEU A 42 -9.90 -3.92 6.73
N THR A 43 -10.98 -4.68 6.80
CA THR A 43 -12.32 -4.22 6.38
C THR A 43 -12.84 -3.09 7.25
N GLU A 44 -12.54 -3.12 8.55
CA GLU A 44 -12.85 -2.06 9.50
C GLU A 44 -12.08 -0.78 9.15
N ALA A 45 -10.77 -0.87 8.93
CA ALA A 45 -9.94 0.29 8.63
C ALA A 45 -10.26 0.95 7.29
N ILE A 46 -10.64 0.18 6.26
CA ILE A 46 -11.00 0.71 4.94
C ILE A 46 -12.50 1.01 4.79
N GLY A 47 -13.31 0.70 5.80
CA GLY A 47 -14.75 1.00 5.83
C GLY A 47 -15.60 0.20 4.86
N ILE A 48 -15.29 -1.08 4.64
CA ILE A 48 -16.08 -1.99 3.79
C ILE A 48 -16.46 -3.28 4.53
N THR A 49 -17.30 -4.11 3.92
CA THR A 49 -17.65 -5.42 4.49
C THR A 49 -16.70 -6.52 3.99
N PRO A 50 -16.51 -7.63 4.74
CA PRO A 50 -15.70 -8.76 4.27
C PRO A 50 -16.11 -9.32 2.89
N PRO A 51 -17.41 -9.50 2.57
CA PRO A 51 -17.81 -9.91 1.22
C PRO A 51 -17.37 -8.94 0.13
N SER A 52 -17.45 -7.62 0.40
CA SER A 52 -17.01 -6.59 -0.54
C SER A 52 -15.50 -6.60 -0.73
N PHE A 53 -14.74 -6.86 0.35
CA PHE A 53 -13.29 -7.03 0.29
C PHE A 53 -12.89 -8.20 -0.61
N TYR A 54 -13.48 -9.39 -0.39
CA TYR A 54 -13.19 -10.55 -1.23
C TYR A 54 -13.64 -10.34 -2.68
N ALA A 55 -14.75 -9.64 -2.92
CA ALA A 55 -15.18 -9.30 -4.28
C ALA A 55 -14.22 -8.33 -4.99
N ALA A 56 -13.60 -7.40 -4.26
CA ALA A 56 -12.68 -6.41 -4.82
C ALA A 56 -11.26 -6.94 -5.01
N PHE A 57 -10.76 -7.72 -4.04
CA PHE A 57 -9.35 -8.10 -3.96
C PHE A 57 -9.11 -9.61 -4.06
N GLY A 58 -10.14 -10.45 -3.91
CA GLY A 58 -10.05 -11.91 -3.96
C GLY A 58 -9.47 -12.54 -2.69
N SER A 59 -8.39 -11.99 -2.13
CA SER A 59 -7.76 -12.51 -0.90
C SER A 59 -6.94 -11.47 -0.16
N LYS A 60 -6.63 -11.73 1.13
CA LYS A 60 -5.67 -10.94 1.91
C LYS A 60 -4.29 -10.88 1.24
N ALA A 61 -3.83 -11.99 0.66
CA ALA A 61 -2.54 -12.06 -0.03
C ALA A 61 -2.52 -11.18 -1.30
N ALA A 62 -3.60 -11.18 -2.08
CA ALA A 62 -3.73 -10.34 -3.27
C ALA A 62 -3.83 -8.85 -2.90
N PHE A 63 -4.59 -8.51 -1.85
CA PHE A 63 -4.64 -7.16 -1.30
C PHE A 63 -3.25 -6.71 -0.81
N PHE A 64 -2.52 -7.56 -0.08
CA PHE A 64 -1.18 -7.26 0.38
C PHE A 64 -0.19 -7.06 -0.78
N LYS A 65 -0.27 -7.87 -1.83
CA LYS A 65 0.53 -7.67 -3.05
C LYS A 65 0.27 -6.30 -3.69
N GLU A 66 -0.98 -5.87 -3.73
CA GLU A 66 -1.35 -4.55 -4.24
C GLU A 66 -0.84 -3.43 -3.32
N SER A 67 -0.90 -3.62 -2.00
CA SER A 67 -0.26 -2.74 -1.01
C SER A 67 1.24 -2.63 -1.26
N LEU A 68 1.97 -3.73 -1.47
CA LEU A 68 3.41 -3.67 -1.77
C LEU A 68 3.72 -2.98 -3.11
N ARG A 69 2.86 -3.17 -4.11
CA ARG A 69 2.99 -2.50 -5.42
C ARG A 69 2.87 -0.99 -5.28
N LEU A 70 1.81 -0.52 -4.63
CA LEU A 70 1.60 0.91 -4.38
C LEU A 70 2.73 1.49 -3.52
N TYR A 71 3.18 0.77 -2.49
CA TYR A 71 4.25 1.21 -1.60
C TYR A 71 5.57 1.42 -2.36
N SER A 72 5.91 0.48 -3.25
CA SER A 72 7.14 0.56 -4.04
C SER A 72 7.13 1.74 -5.02
N ALA A 73 5.94 2.11 -5.52
CA ALA A 73 5.76 3.24 -6.41
C ALA A 73 5.77 4.61 -5.70
N THR A 74 5.49 4.66 -4.39
CA THR A 74 5.36 5.93 -3.65
C THR A 74 6.57 6.26 -2.79
N VAL A 75 7.17 5.26 -2.13
CA VAL A 75 8.19 5.52 -1.09
C VAL A 75 9.57 5.78 -1.69
N VAL A 76 9.99 4.97 -2.67
CA VAL A 76 11.23 5.19 -3.44
C VAL A 76 11.00 4.77 -4.90
N PRO A 77 10.35 5.61 -5.72
CA PRO A 77 10.12 5.30 -7.14
C PRO A 77 11.45 5.21 -7.88
N LEU A 78 11.91 3.97 -8.14
CA LEU A 78 13.23 3.71 -8.73
C LEU A 78 13.39 4.34 -10.11
N ASP A 79 12.31 4.38 -10.88
CA ASP A 79 12.21 5.03 -12.19
C ASP A 79 12.51 6.53 -12.11
N ARG A 80 12.24 7.20 -10.98
CA ARG A 80 12.60 8.61 -10.79
C ARG A 80 14.11 8.83 -10.65
N PHE A 81 14.84 7.87 -10.11
CA PHE A 81 16.27 8.01 -9.81
C PHE A 81 17.17 7.37 -10.87
N LEU A 82 16.77 6.20 -11.38
CA LEU A 82 17.58 5.35 -12.25
C LEU A 82 17.26 5.60 -13.72
N MET A 83 17.39 6.86 -14.15
CA MET A 83 17.11 7.28 -15.52
C MET A 83 18.28 6.97 -16.47
N PRO A 84 18.02 6.62 -17.75
CA PRO A 84 19.06 6.50 -18.75
C PRO A 84 19.92 7.78 -18.85
N GLY A 85 21.23 7.63 -18.80
CA GLY A 85 22.19 8.75 -18.86
C GLY A 85 22.48 9.43 -17.53
N ALA A 86 21.81 9.05 -16.43
CA ALA A 86 22.17 9.53 -15.09
C ALA A 86 23.53 8.96 -14.65
N ALA A 87 24.33 9.77 -13.95
CA ALA A 87 25.58 9.29 -13.35
C ALA A 87 25.26 8.26 -12.24
N PRO A 88 25.72 7.00 -12.34
CA PRO A 88 25.24 5.92 -11.45
C PRO A 88 25.41 6.22 -9.95
N MET A 89 26.56 6.77 -9.57
CA MET A 89 26.84 7.09 -8.16
C MET A 89 25.96 8.21 -7.61
N ALA A 90 25.64 9.21 -8.44
CA ALA A 90 24.75 10.30 -8.03
C ALA A 90 23.31 9.79 -7.88
N ALA A 91 22.82 9.04 -8.87
CA ALA A 91 21.49 8.44 -8.86
C ALA A 91 21.27 7.52 -7.65
N LEU A 92 22.23 6.64 -7.36
CA LEU A 92 22.19 5.78 -6.17
C LEU A 92 22.25 6.59 -4.88
N GLY A 93 23.09 7.62 -4.82
CA GLY A 93 23.19 8.50 -3.65
C GLY A 93 21.87 9.22 -3.34
N ASP A 94 21.20 9.75 -4.37
CA ASP A 94 19.91 10.43 -4.22
C ASP A 94 18.80 9.46 -3.81
N MET A 95 18.77 8.28 -4.42
CA MET A 95 17.83 7.22 -4.07
C MET A 95 17.98 6.79 -2.60
N LEU A 96 19.22 6.55 -2.14
CA LEU A 96 19.48 6.14 -0.76
C LEU A 96 19.13 7.23 0.26
N ARG A 97 19.37 8.51 -0.06
CA ARG A 97 18.94 9.64 0.78
C ARG A 97 17.43 9.74 0.86
N ALA A 98 16.73 9.61 -0.26
CA ALA A 98 15.27 9.60 -0.29
C ALA A 98 14.70 8.45 0.54
N ALA A 99 15.25 7.25 0.39
CA ALA A 99 14.88 6.08 1.20
C ALA A 99 15.11 6.32 2.69
N ALA A 100 16.28 6.84 3.09
CA ALA A 100 16.60 7.13 4.47
C ALA A 100 15.60 8.12 5.10
N HIS A 101 15.22 9.17 4.36
CA HIS A 101 14.22 10.13 4.82
C HIS A 101 12.84 9.48 4.96
N ALA A 102 12.37 8.78 3.92
CA ALA A 102 11.05 8.17 3.92
C ALA A 102 10.89 7.13 5.04
N TYR A 103 11.89 6.27 5.25
CA TYR A 103 11.90 5.22 6.27
C TYR A 103 12.02 5.74 7.71
N THR A 104 12.36 7.01 7.91
CA THR A 104 12.51 7.62 9.24
C THR A 104 11.44 8.66 9.56
N THR A 105 10.57 9.00 8.60
CA THR A 105 9.56 10.05 8.74
C THR A 105 8.48 9.71 9.80
N SER A 106 8.15 8.43 9.97
CA SER A 106 7.07 7.98 10.87
C SER A 106 7.63 7.06 11.96
N PRO A 107 7.57 7.42 13.26
CA PRO A 107 8.05 6.56 14.35
C PRO A 107 7.37 5.20 14.43
N GLN A 108 6.10 5.12 14.02
CA GLN A 108 5.27 3.90 14.02
C GLN A 108 5.44 3.05 12.75
N ARG A 109 6.03 3.61 11.68
CA ARG A 109 6.19 2.95 10.37
C ARG A 109 7.63 3.12 9.89
N ARG A 110 8.57 2.77 10.76
CA ARG A 110 10.00 2.88 10.46
C ARG A 110 10.41 1.78 9.49
N GLY A 111 11.45 2.04 8.72
CA GLY A 111 12.03 1.04 7.83
C GLY A 111 11.18 0.76 6.59
N CYS A 112 11.56 -0.30 5.88
CA CYS A 112 10.90 -0.68 4.63
C CYS A 112 9.75 -1.64 4.92
N LEU A 113 8.52 -1.32 4.49
CA LEU A 113 7.35 -2.22 4.65
C LEU A 113 7.66 -3.65 4.22
N ILE A 114 8.32 -3.83 3.07
CA ILE A 114 8.69 -5.15 2.51
C ILE A 114 9.53 -5.99 3.49
N LEU A 115 10.36 -5.35 4.32
CA LEU A 115 11.22 -6.04 5.28
C LEU A 115 10.57 -6.12 6.67
N GLU A 116 9.89 -5.06 7.10
CA GLU A 116 9.35 -4.95 8.45
C GLU A 116 8.06 -5.75 8.64
N HIS A 117 7.25 -5.95 7.59
CA HIS A 117 6.01 -6.72 7.69
C HIS A 117 6.22 -8.18 8.17
N ALA A 118 7.42 -8.72 7.95
CA ALA A 118 7.80 -10.07 8.36
C ALA A 118 8.32 -10.11 9.81
N LYS A 119 8.85 -9.00 10.33
CA LYS A 119 9.41 -8.88 11.68
C LYS A 119 8.37 -8.59 12.75
N ALA A 120 7.26 -7.94 12.39
CA ALA A 120 6.21 -7.62 13.35
C ALA A 120 5.50 -8.86 13.95
N GLY A 121 5.80 -10.08 13.46
CA GLY A 121 5.43 -11.35 14.09
C GLY A 121 6.40 -11.87 15.16
N THR A 122 7.56 -11.22 15.38
CA THR A 122 8.65 -11.73 16.22
C THR A 122 9.06 -10.77 17.35
N THR A 123 8.14 -9.97 17.88
CA THR A 123 8.42 -9.18 19.09
C THR A 123 8.53 -10.10 20.31
N GLU A 124 9.69 -10.73 20.48
CA GLU A 124 10.26 -10.93 21.81
C GLU A 124 10.61 -9.54 22.34
N VAL A 125 9.85 -9.15 23.36
CA VAL A 125 10.15 -7.97 24.19
C VAL A 125 11.38 -8.34 25.02
N ALA A 126 12.49 -7.65 24.77
CA ALA A 126 13.62 -7.57 25.71
C ALA A 126 13.37 -6.46 26.72
#